data_AF-A0A2V2XN82-F1
#
_entry.id   AF-A0A2V2XN82-F1
#
_cell.length_a   1.000
_cell.length_b   1.000
_cell.length_c   1.000
_cell.angle_alpha   90.00
_cell.angle_beta   90.00
_cell.angle_gamma   90.00
#
_symmetry.space_group_name_H-M   'P 1'
#
loop_
_entity.id
_entity.type
_entity.pdbx_description
1 polymer ?
#
loop_
_entity_poly.entity_id
_entity_poly.type
_entity_poly.pdbx_seq_one_letter_code
_entity_poly.pdbx_strand_id
1 'polypeptide(L)'
;MCYLCKNLFSATPSPFRVLTFLAKMKIMVVKTLSATTLTSSRRRSGASLWRTLENLKPEKFGHADLVMEENTPSGKIIRVTGVQTPTNTIGRQLFGKTVTFFLRGSNSMILEEGERALHDSLCVIRSIVKRRAIIPGGAAGETEVCLQLGKYRA
;
A
#
# COMPACT_ATOMS: atom_id res chain seq x y z
N MET A 1 -23.73 -1.78 -0.54
CA MET A 1 -23.85 -1.30 -1.93
C MET A 1 -22.48 -1.30 -2.60
N CYS A 2 -22.28 -2.11 -3.63
CA CYS A 2 -20.97 -2.36 -4.26
C CYS A 2 -20.39 -1.11 -4.95
N TYR A 3 -19.57 -0.34 -4.25
CA TYR A 3 -18.87 0.84 -4.81
C TYR A 3 -17.75 0.50 -5.79
N LEU A 4 -17.26 -0.75 -5.82
CA LEU A 4 -16.11 -1.10 -6.65
C LEU A 4 -16.47 -1.45 -8.11
N CYS A 5 -17.74 -1.74 -8.43
CA CYS A 5 -18.19 -1.78 -9.82
C CYS A 5 -18.12 -0.39 -10.49
N LYS A 6 -18.03 0.69 -9.71
CA LYS A 6 -17.96 2.05 -10.24
C LYS A 6 -16.55 2.50 -10.58
N ASN A 7 -15.49 1.78 -10.21
CA ASN A 7 -14.12 2.25 -10.44
C ASN A 7 -13.32 1.21 -11.21
N LEU A 8 -13.06 1.50 -12.49
CA LEU A 8 -12.29 0.64 -13.38
C LEU A 8 -10.83 1.15 -13.48
N PHE A 9 -9.88 0.27 -13.23
CA PHE A 9 -8.46 0.56 -13.39
C PHE A 9 -7.92 -0.21 -14.60
N SER A 10 -7.47 0.49 -15.64
CA SER A 10 -6.90 -0.15 -16.84
C SER A 10 -5.42 0.20 -17.03
N ALA A 11 -4.61 -0.82 -17.30
CA ALA A 11 -3.18 -0.66 -17.60
C ALA A 11 -2.93 -0.28 -19.07
N THR A 12 -3.80 -0.71 -19.98
CA THR A 12 -3.73 -0.38 -21.41
C THR A 12 -4.58 0.84 -21.75
N PRO A 13 -4.19 1.63 -22.76
CA PRO A 13 -4.98 2.75 -23.24
C PRO A 13 -6.29 2.22 -23.86
N SER A 14 -7.42 2.56 -23.23
CA SER A 14 -8.74 2.24 -23.75
C SER A 14 -9.18 3.27 -24.81
N PRO A 15 -9.86 2.86 -25.90
CA PRO A 15 -10.36 3.78 -26.92
C PRO A 15 -11.40 4.76 -26.36
N PHE A 16 -11.46 5.97 -26.92
CA PHE A 16 -12.28 7.08 -26.41
C PHE A 16 -13.77 6.74 -26.31
N ARG A 17 -14.30 5.97 -27.28
CA ARG A 17 -15.72 5.54 -27.32
C ARG A 17 -16.14 4.78 -26.05
N VAL A 18 -15.24 3.97 -25.49
CA VAL A 18 -15.53 3.16 -24.29
C VAL A 18 -15.64 4.03 -23.05
N LEU A 19 -14.85 5.10 -22.96
CA LEU A 19 -14.88 6.01 -21.81
C LEU A 19 -16.18 6.80 -21.75
N THR A 20 -16.65 7.31 -22.89
CA THR A 20 -17.92 8.03 -22.97
C THR A 20 -19.10 7.13 -22.61
N PHE A 21 -19.03 5.85 -22.97
CA PHE A 21 -20.04 4.85 -22.60
C PHE A 21 -20.01 4.55 -21.09
N LEU A 22 -18.83 4.35 -20.50
CA LEU A 22 -18.67 4.09 -19.07
C LEU A 22 -19.04 5.31 -18.20
N ALA A 23 -18.80 6.53 -18.70
CA ALA A 23 -19.21 7.76 -18.03
C ALA A 23 -20.74 7.87 -17.92
N LYS A 24 -21.49 7.45 -18.95
CA LYS A 24 -22.97 7.39 -18.90
C LYS A 24 -23.47 6.41 -17.83
N MET A 25 -22.72 5.34 -17.58
CA MET A 25 -23.01 4.38 -16.51
C MET A 25 -22.53 4.84 -15.11
N LYS A 26 -21.99 6.06 -14.98
CA LYS A 26 -21.42 6.62 -13.73
C LYS A 26 -20.29 5.77 -13.16
N ILE A 27 -19.44 5.22 -14.05
CA ILE A 27 -18.23 4.48 -13.70
C ILE A 27 -17.02 5.39 -13.94
N MET A 28 -16.22 5.64 -12.90
CA MET A 28 -14.94 6.31 -12.98
C MET A 28 -13.88 5.35 -13.55
N VAL A 29 -13.09 5.83 -14.50
CA VAL A 29 -12.01 5.06 -15.11
C VAL A 29 -10.70 5.79 -14.92
N VAL A 30 -9.75 5.13 -14.25
CA VAL A 30 -8.40 5.64 -14.09
C VAL A 30 -7.53 4.97 -15.14
N LYS A 31 -7.07 5.77 -16.11
CA LYS A 31 -6.19 5.32 -17.18
C LYS A 31 -4.75 5.20 -16.67
N THR A 32 -3.99 4.34 -17.34
CA THR A 32 -2.52 4.33 -17.29
C THR A 32 -1.99 4.29 -15.85
N LEU A 33 -2.31 3.21 -15.15
CA LEU A 33 -1.62 2.90 -13.90
C LEU A 33 -0.29 2.21 -14.18
N SER A 34 0.73 2.54 -13.39
CA SER A 34 1.96 1.75 -13.34
C SER A 34 1.69 0.34 -12.78
N ALA A 35 2.50 -0.62 -13.20
CA ALA A 35 2.36 -2.02 -12.79
C ALA A 35 2.48 -2.21 -11.26
N THR A 36 3.30 -1.37 -10.60
CA THR A 36 3.50 -1.37 -9.16
C THR A 36 2.24 -0.92 -8.41
N THR A 37 1.57 0.13 -8.89
CA THR A 37 0.31 0.64 -8.32
C THR A 37 -0.83 -0.36 -8.52
N LEU A 38 -0.87 -1.03 -9.68
CA LEU A 38 -1.85 -2.08 -9.94
C LEU A 38 -1.70 -3.27 -8.99
N THR A 39 -0.46 -3.73 -8.78
CA THR A 39 -0.14 -4.83 -7.86
C THR A 39 -0.50 -4.46 -6.41
N SER A 40 -0.21 -3.22 -6.01
CA SER A 40 -0.53 -2.71 -4.67
C SER A 40 -2.04 -2.52 -4.46
N SER A 41 -2.77 -2.07 -5.49
CA SER A 41 -4.23 -1.93 -5.44
C SER A 41 -4.92 -3.29 -5.36
N ARG A 42 -4.42 -4.29 -6.10
CA ARG A 42 -4.85 -5.69 -5.98
C ARG A 42 -4.67 -6.22 -4.56
N ARG A 43 -3.48 -6.02 -3.97
CA ARG A 43 -3.20 -6.46 -2.59
C ARG A 43 -4.11 -5.79 -1.56
N ARG A 44 -4.46 -4.51 -1.78
CA ARG A 44 -5.40 -3.77 -0.92
C ARG A 44 -6.83 -4.29 -1.01
N SER A 45 -7.33 -4.40 -2.23
CA SER A 45 -8.76 -4.62 -2.50
C SER A 45 -9.15 -6.09 -2.54
N GLY A 46 -8.17 -7.01 -2.58
CA GLY A 46 -8.42 -8.44 -2.82
C GLY A 46 -8.93 -8.76 -4.23
N ALA A 47 -9.12 -7.74 -5.08
CA ALA A 47 -9.67 -7.88 -6.41
C ALA A 47 -8.69 -8.61 -7.34
N SER A 48 -9.20 -9.55 -8.15
CA SER A 48 -8.35 -10.24 -9.13
C SER A 48 -8.13 -9.38 -10.36
N LEU A 49 -6.91 -9.40 -10.91
CA LEU A 49 -6.62 -8.77 -12.19
C LEU A 49 -7.21 -9.59 -13.33
N TRP A 50 -7.90 -8.93 -14.23
CA TRP A 50 -8.50 -9.51 -15.42
C TRP A 50 -7.89 -8.87 -16.67
N ARG A 51 -7.72 -9.65 -17.72
CA ARG A 51 -7.25 -9.17 -19.04
C ARG A 51 -8.36 -9.24 -20.10
N THR A 52 -9.29 -10.18 -19.93
CA THR A 52 -10.36 -10.46 -20.88
C THR A 52 -11.71 -10.30 -20.18
N LEU A 53 -12.70 -9.74 -20.88
CA LEU A 53 -14.03 -9.46 -20.33
C LEU A 53 -14.83 -10.73 -19.95
N GLU A 54 -14.52 -11.89 -20.53
CA GLU A 54 -15.25 -13.14 -20.28
C GLU A 54 -15.07 -13.68 -18.85
N ASN A 55 -14.03 -13.23 -18.14
CA ASN A 55 -13.70 -13.72 -16.80
C ASN A 55 -14.18 -12.80 -15.67
N LEU A 56 -15.09 -11.86 -15.98
CA LEU A 56 -15.69 -10.91 -15.05
C LEU A 56 -16.80 -11.60 -14.23
N LYS A 57 -16.44 -12.11 -13.05
CA LYS A 57 -17.39 -12.65 -12.06
C LYS A 57 -17.53 -11.67 -10.89
N PRO A 58 -18.72 -11.56 -10.27
CA PRO A 58 -18.95 -10.62 -9.15
C PRO A 58 -18.05 -10.89 -7.93
N GLU A 59 -17.60 -12.14 -7.77
CA GLU A 59 -16.70 -12.58 -6.69
C GLU A 59 -15.30 -11.96 -6.76
N LYS A 60 -14.91 -11.45 -7.93
CA LYS A 60 -13.56 -10.93 -8.19
C LYS A 60 -13.42 -9.43 -7.91
N PHE A 61 -14.50 -8.76 -7.54
CA PHE A 61 -14.48 -7.35 -7.16
C PHE A 61 -14.15 -7.20 -5.67
N GLY A 62 -13.25 -6.28 -5.35
CA GLY A 62 -13.08 -5.78 -3.98
C GLY A 62 -14.22 -4.85 -3.55
N HIS A 63 -14.17 -4.35 -2.32
CA HIS A 63 -15.10 -3.33 -1.83
C HIS A 63 -14.34 -2.17 -1.20
N ALA A 64 -14.75 -0.93 -1.50
CA ALA A 64 -14.19 0.29 -0.92
C ALA A 64 -15.31 1.23 -0.51
N ASP A 65 -15.20 1.80 0.69
CA ASP A 65 -16.24 2.65 1.29
C ASP A 65 -16.26 4.06 0.67
N LEU A 66 -15.07 4.65 0.46
CA LEU A 66 -14.94 6.02 -0.02
C LEU A 66 -13.83 6.14 -1.07
N VAL A 67 -14.17 6.73 -2.22
CA VAL A 67 -13.20 7.11 -3.26
C VAL A 67 -13.39 8.58 -3.55
N MET A 68 -12.36 9.38 -3.26
CA MET A 68 -12.35 10.82 -3.47
C MET A 68 -11.19 11.21 -4.36
N GLU A 69 -11.44 12.15 -5.26
CA GLU A 69 -10.38 12.85 -5.99
C GLU A 69 -10.02 14.11 -5.21
N GLU A 70 -8.77 14.20 -4.78
CA GLU A 70 -8.22 15.38 -4.13
C GLU A 70 -7.31 16.11 -5.12
N ASN A 71 -7.67 17.35 -5.44
CA ASN A 71 -6.87 18.21 -6.29
C ASN A 71 -5.74 18.82 -5.46
N THR A 72 -4.53 18.41 -5.78
CA THR A 72 -3.29 18.93 -5.21
C THR A 72 -2.68 19.93 -6.20
N PRO A 73 -1.98 20.99 -5.74
CA PRO A 73 -1.36 21.98 -6.65
C PRO A 73 -0.44 21.36 -7.71
N SER A 74 0.16 20.20 -7.40
CA SER A 74 1.07 19.45 -8.27
C SER A 74 0.44 18.23 -8.98
N GLY A 75 -0.87 17.97 -8.84
CA GLY A 75 -1.53 16.87 -9.57
C GLY A 75 -2.88 16.42 -8.99
N LYS A 76 -3.61 15.61 -9.76
CA LYS A 76 -4.86 14.96 -9.29
C LYS A 76 -4.51 13.66 -8.58
N ILE A 77 -4.95 13.50 -7.34
CA ILE A 77 -4.69 12.31 -6.53
C ILE A 77 -6.02 11.65 -6.17
N ILE A 78 -6.08 10.32 -6.28
CA ILE A 78 -7.27 9.55 -5.94
C ILE A 78 -7.03 8.87 -4.60
N ARG A 79 -7.77 9.30 -3.58
CA ARG A 79 -7.73 8.72 -2.24
C ARG A 79 -8.86 7.70 -2.11
N VAL A 80 -8.47 6.45 -1.92
CA VAL A 80 -9.38 5.32 -1.66
C VAL A 80 -9.28 4.98 -0.18
N THR A 81 -10.36 5.20 0.55
CA THR A 81 -10.49 4.96 2.00
C THR A 81 -11.55 3.88 2.26
N GLY A 82 -11.36 3.09 3.34
CA GLY A 82 -12.35 2.09 3.76
C GLY A 82 -12.42 0.87 2.83
N VAL A 83 -11.27 0.36 2.38
CA VAL A 83 -11.22 -0.91 1.65
C VAL A 83 -11.54 -2.06 2.62
N GLN A 84 -12.68 -2.73 2.42
CA GLN A 84 -13.07 -3.88 3.23
C GLN A 84 -12.28 -5.09 2.74
N THR A 85 -11.39 -5.60 3.58
CA THR A 85 -10.67 -6.84 3.31
C THR A 85 -11.60 -8.01 3.66
N PRO A 86 -11.85 -8.97 2.74
CA PRO A 86 -12.61 -10.16 3.07
C PRO A 86 -11.83 -10.99 4.09
N THR A 87 -12.40 -11.16 5.28
CA THR A 87 -11.85 -11.86 6.45
C THR A 87 -11.85 -13.38 6.33
N ASN A 88 -12.34 -13.97 5.23
CA ASN A 88 -12.57 -15.40 5.11
C ASN A 88 -11.64 -16.08 4.11
N THR A 89 -10.39 -16.38 4.51
CA THR A 89 -9.83 -17.73 4.29
C THR A 89 -8.72 -18.03 5.29
N ILE A 90 -8.87 -19.18 5.92
CA ILE A 90 -8.04 -19.81 6.95
C ILE A 90 -6.62 -20.02 6.43
N GLY A 91 -5.63 -19.47 7.13
CA GLY A 91 -4.21 -19.67 6.85
C GLY A 91 -3.39 -18.40 6.84
N ARG A 92 -3.25 -17.72 7.99
CA ARG A 92 -2.05 -16.94 8.35
C ARG A 92 -1.40 -16.11 7.23
N GLN A 93 -2.17 -15.33 6.46
CA GLN A 93 -1.59 -14.33 5.56
C GLN A 93 -2.11 -12.94 5.93
N LEU A 94 -1.17 -12.13 6.40
CA LEU A 94 -1.32 -10.72 6.77
C LEU A 94 -1.76 -9.85 5.57
N PHE A 95 -2.91 -10.10 4.97
CA PHE A 95 -3.55 -9.16 4.04
C PHE A 95 -4.21 -7.98 4.79
N GLY A 96 -3.70 -7.65 5.97
CA GLY A 96 -4.16 -6.53 6.77
C GLY A 96 -3.63 -5.22 6.20
N LYS A 97 -4.55 -4.36 5.76
CA LYS A 97 -4.38 -2.90 5.63
C LYS A 97 -3.04 -2.48 5.01
N THR A 98 -2.89 -2.69 3.71
CA THR A 98 -1.80 -2.01 2.96
C THR A 98 -2.09 -0.51 2.98
N VAL A 99 -1.25 0.24 3.69
CA VAL A 99 -1.30 1.70 3.76
C VAL A 99 -0.38 2.31 2.71
N THR A 100 -0.72 3.50 2.23
CA THR A 100 0.16 4.29 1.35
C THR A 100 0.46 5.59 2.05
N PHE A 101 1.73 5.88 2.23
CA PHE A 101 2.19 7.17 2.73
C PHE A 101 2.35 8.12 1.55
N PHE A 102 1.85 9.34 1.71
CA PHE A 102 2.03 10.39 0.73
C PHE A 102 2.89 11.48 1.38
N LEU A 103 4.17 11.51 1.00
CA LEU A 103 5.12 12.49 1.49
C LEU A 103 5.12 13.71 0.59
N ARG A 104 5.14 14.90 1.21
CA ARG A 104 5.38 16.16 0.53
C ARG A 104 6.55 16.88 1.18
N GLY A 105 7.38 17.48 0.35
CA GLY A 105 8.55 18.24 0.75
C GLY A 105 8.85 19.29 -0.30
N SER A 106 9.47 20.39 0.13
CA SER A 106 9.82 21.52 -0.75
C SER A 106 11.05 21.23 -1.61
N ASN A 107 11.83 20.20 -1.27
CA ASN A 107 13.05 19.81 -1.96
C ASN A 107 13.07 18.29 -2.17
N SER A 108 13.55 17.84 -3.33
CA SER A 108 13.66 16.41 -3.67
C SER A 108 14.57 15.66 -2.70
N MET A 109 15.66 16.30 -2.25
CA MET A 109 16.60 15.71 -1.28
C MET A 109 15.93 15.35 0.05
N ILE A 110 14.99 16.18 0.53
CA ILE A 110 14.27 15.92 1.79
C ILE A 110 13.25 14.79 1.63
N LEU A 111 12.69 14.62 0.43
CA LEU A 111 11.76 13.54 0.12
C LEU A 111 12.47 12.19 0.09
N GLU A 112 13.64 12.12 -0.52
CA GLU A 112 14.47 10.91 -0.54
C GLU A 112 14.93 10.51 0.87
N GLU A 113 15.31 11.49 1.70
CA GLU A 113 15.67 11.23 3.09
C GLU A 113 14.45 10.80 3.93
N GLY A 114 13.29 11.41 3.68
CA GLY A 114 12.03 11.03 4.31
C GLY A 114 11.60 9.60 4.00
N GLU A 115 11.78 9.14 2.75
CA GLU A 115 11.51 7.75 2.37
C GLU A 115 12.43 6.77 3.12
N ARG A 116 13.72 7.09 3.22
CA ARG A 116 14.71 6.28 3.96
C ARG A 116 14.38 6.21 5.45
N ALA A 117 14.07 7.34 6.08
CA ALA A 117 13.69 7.40 7.48
C ALA A 117 12.41 6.58 7.79
N LEU A 118 11.42 6.63 6.90
CA LEU A 118 10.23 5.77 7.02
C LEU A 118 10.56 4.29 6.86
N HIS A 119 11.43 3.94 5.91
CA HIS A 119 11.84 2.55 5.72
C HIS A 119 12.55 1.99 6.96
N ASP A 120 13.46 2.75 7.56
CA ASP A 120 14.23 2.33 8.74
C ASP A 120 13.34 2.18 9.98
N SER A 121 12.48 3.17 10.24
CA SER A 121 11.53 3.10 11.36
C SER A 121 10.58 1.90 11.24
N LEU A 122 10.08 1.60 10.03
CA LEU A 122 9.27 0.42 9.78
C LEU A 122 10.06 -0.88 9.97
N CYS A 123 11.35 -0.90 9.68
CA CYS A 123 12.22 -2.05 9.94
C CYS A 123 12.40 -2.28 11.44
N VAL A 124 12.55 -1.22 12.25
CA VAL A 124 12.64 -1.33 13.71
C VAL A 124 11.32 -1.84 14.30
N ILE A 125 10.18 -1.26 13.90
CA ILE A 125 8.86 -1.70 14.37
C ILE A 125 8.63 -3.17 14.01
N ARG A 126 9.00 -3.59 12.79
CA ARG A 126 8.92 -4.99 12.36
C ARG A 126 9.74 -5.92 13.27
N SER A 127 10.93 -5.50 13.68
CA SER A 127 11.79 -6.27 14.58
C SER A 127 11.18 -6.41 15.96
N ILE A 128 10.61 -5.33 16.52
CA ILE A 128 9.94 -5.34 17.83
C ILE A 128 8.69 -6.23 17.82
N VAL A 129 7.92 -6.23 16.73
CA VAL A 129 6.73 -7.09 16.58
C VAL A 129 7.11 -8.57 16.48
N LYS A 130 8.22 -8.89 15.81
CA LYS A 130 8.70 -10.28 15.67
C LYS A 130 9.36 -10.81 16.95
N ARG A 131 10.18 -10.00 17.62
CA ARG A 131 10.84 -10.32 18.89
C ARG A 131 10.68 -9.17 19.86
N ARG A 132 10.01 -9.43 20.98
CA ARG A 132 9.78 -8.45 22.04
C ARG A 132 11.00 -8.34 22.96
N ALA A 133 12.11 -7.82 22.44
CA ALA A 133 13.31 -7.55 23.19
C ALA A 133 13.81 -6.14 22.86
N ILE A 134 14.25 -5.41 23.88
CA ILE A 134 14.77 -4.04 23.78
C ILE A 134 16.09 -4.01 24.55
N ILE A 135 17.10 -3.39 23.96
CA ILE A 135 18.43 -3.22 24.56
C ILE A 135 18.57 -1.72 24.88
N PRO A 136 19.15 -1.34 26.02
CA PRO A 136 19.49 0.05 26.29
C PRO A 136 20.44 0.59 25.20
N GLY A 137 20.16 1.81 24.73
CA GLY A 137 21.01 2.51 23.75
C GLY A 137 22.29 3.07 24.37
N GLY A 138 22.96 3.96 23.63
CA GLY A 138 24.16 4.65 24.13
C GLY A 138 25.35 3.74 24.41
N ALA A 139 25.58 2.73 23.55
CA ALA A 139 26.65 1.74 23.69
C ALA A 139 26.62 0.90 24.99
N ALA A 140 25.52 0.93 25.76
CA ALA A 140 25.40 0.16 27.00
C ALA A 140 25.53 -1.35 26.77
N GLY A 141 24.87 -1.88 25.73
CA GLY A 141 24.99 -3.30 25.37
C GLY A 141 26.40 -3.69 24.92
N GLU A 142 27.08 -2.82 24.18
CA GLU A 142 28.45 -3.06 23.70
C GLU A 142 29.46 -3.05 24.85
N THR A 143 29.29 -2.12 25.80
CA THR A 143 30.15 -1.99 26.99
C THR A 143 30.03 -3.22 27.89
N GLU A 144 28.81 -3.72 28.12
CA GLU A 144 28.60 -4.93 28.93
C GLU A 144 29.29 -6.15 28.30
N VAL A 145 29.19 -6.32 26.97
CA VAL A 145 29.86 -7.42 26.26
C VAL A 145 31.38 -7.32 26.41
N CYS A 146 31.96 -6.12 26.29
CA CYS A 146 33.39 -5.90 26.50
C CYS A 146 33.83 -6.27 27.92
N LEU A 147 33.07 -5.91 28.95
CA LEU A 147 33.38 -6.23 30.35
C LEU A 147 33.33 -7.74 30.61
N GLN A 148 32.36 -8.45 30.04
CA GLN A 148 32.23 -9.91 30.19
C GLN A 148 33.37 -10.66 29.50
N LEU A 149 33.76 -10.22 28.29
CA LEU A 149 34.90 -10.79 27.57
C LEU A 149 36.22 -10.57 28.31
N GLY A 150 36.39 -9.41 28.96
CA GLY A 150 37.57 -9.13 29.79
C GLY A 150 37.72 -10.10 30.96
N LYS A 151 36.61 -10.49 31.60
CA LYS A 151 36.60 -11.48 32.70
C LYS A 151 36.97 -12.89 32.25
N TYR A 152 36.59 -13.27 31.02
CA TYR A 152 36.90 -14.59 30.45
C TYR A 152 38.37 -14.78 30.06
N ARG A 153 39.14 -13.69 29.98
CA ARG A 153 40.55 -13.70 29.58
C ARG A 153 41.52 -13.83 30.77
N ALA A 154 41.01 -13.80 32.00
CA ALA A 154 41.78 -14.06 33.22
C ALA A 154 41.60 -15.53 33.65
#